data_AF-A0AAU6DC84-F1
#
_entry.id   AF-A0AAU6DC84-F1
#
_cell.length_a   1.000
_cell.length_b   1.000
_cell.length_c   1.000
_cell.angle_alpha   90.00
_cell.angle_beta   90.00
_cell.angle_gamma   90.00
#
_symmetry.space_group_name_H-M   'P 1'
#
loop_
_entity.id
_entity.type
_entity.pdbx_description
1 polymer ?
#
loop_
_entity_poly.entity_id
_entity_poly.type
_entity_poly.pdbx_seq_one_letter_code
_entity_poly.pdbx_strand_id
1 'polypeptide(L)'
;MEKLGTGIGWRPEIATAVEELPGIDWVEVVAENLCPGHLPDSLLRLRERGVTVVPHGVSLGVGGAELPAADRLAALAERALLLESPLITEHIAFVRAGGPLTASPGLEAGHLLPVPRTWDALHVLCENVRVAQDALPVPLALENIAALISWPDEELTEGQFLAELVERTGVRLLIDVANLHTNHVNRGEDPATALDELPVEAIAYVHVAGGVEKDGVWHDTHAHPVTAPVLDVLAQLRDRVDPPGVLLERDDDFPPAAELAGELSAIRKTLGAREAVTVREAVTARKAGAGAGAVRKSVTARESVTPGGRETPAQRPSAPTAAPAPASTTESRQRLALAETALLSALVAGTPSPEGFDTRRLSVQSRALAAKRADVVSQVAPELPALLGAEYRPAFLAYAKSRPMSGGYRRDALGFAEQLLRAGQPADAAARRRLALWWQERSAPRRPTRAARFARAARTRLSRAYR
;
A
#
# COMPACT_ATOMS: atom_id res chain seq x y z
N MET A 1 12.60 -17.83 6.15
CA MET A 1 12.10 -17.77 4.77
C MET A 1 13.30 -17.89 3.85
N GLU A 2 13.15 -18.55 2.71
CA GLU A 2 14.21 -18.60 1.70
C GLU A 2 14.49 -17.19 1.17
N LYS A 3 15.74 -16.90 0.80
CA LYS A 3 16.14 -15.57 0.35
C LYS A 3 15.62 -15.38 -1.08
N LEU A 4 14.70 -14.43 -1.27
CA LEU A 4 14.09 -14.11 -2.56
C LEU A 4 15.07 -13.38 -3.50
N GLY A 5 15.98 -12.56 -2.95
CA GLY A 5 16.91 -11.77 -3.77
C GLY A 5 16.25 -10.52 -4.36
N THR A 6 16.66 -10.11 -5.57
CA THR A 6 16.14 -8.89 -6.21
C THR A 6 15.04 -9.24 -7.22
N GLY A 7 13.85 -8.70 -7.02
CA GLY A 7 12.69 -8.92 -7.88
C GLY A 7 12.18 -7.63 -8.54
N ILE A 8 11.14 -7.77 -9.34
CA ILE A 8 10.47 -6.64 -10.02
C ILE A 8 8.95 -6.85 -10.03
N GLY A 9 8.19 -5.76 -9.89
CA GLY A 9 6.76 -5.77 -10.09
C GLY A 9 6.41 -6.17 -11.52
N TRP A 10 5.55 -7.18 -11.68
CA TRP A 10 4.98 -7.57 -12.95
C TRP A 10 3.71 -6.76 -13.20
N ARG A 11 3.63 -6.14 -14.38
CA ARG A 11 2.42 -5.52 -14.92
C ARG A 11 2.21 -6.03 -16.35
N PRO A 12 0.96 -6.16 -16.84
CA PRO A 12 0.70 -6.59 -18.21
C PRO A 12 1.50 -5.81 -19.27
N GLU A 13 1.69 -4.52 -19.04
CA GLU A 13 2.37 -3.56 -19.93
C GLU A 13 3.87 -3.84 -20.09
N ILE A 14 4.52 -4.40 -19.06
CA ILE A 14 5.95 -4.75 -19.07
C ILE A 14 6.22 -6.25 -18.98
N ALA A 15 5.19 -7.08 -19.17
CA ALA A 15 5.29 -8.53 -19.02
C ALA A 15 6.44 -9.14 -19.84
N THR A 16 6.57 -8.74 -21.12
CA THR A 16 7.67 -9.21 -21.99
C THR A 16 9.03 -8.76 -21.51
N ALA A 17 9.18 -7.50 -21.10
CA ALA A 17 10.44 -6.99 -20.55
C ALA A 17 10.85 -7.78 -19.30
N VAL A 18 9.92 -8.01 -18.37
CA VAL A 18 10.15 -8.77 -17.14
C VAL A 18 10.56 -10.22 -17.44
N GLU A 19 9.94 -10.85 -18.42
CA GLU A 19 10.33 -12.21 -18.85
C GLU A 19 11.77 -12.27 -19.39
N GLU A 20 12.20 -11.25 -20.13
CA GLU A 20 13.52 -11.21 -20.76
C GLU A 20 14.65 -10.77 -19.81
N LEU A 21 14.32 -10.20 -18.65
CA LEU A 21 15.32 -9.74 -17.69
C LEU A 21 16.13 -10.92 -17.10
N PRO A 22 17.47 -10.87 -17.18
CA PRO A 22 18.31 -11.91 -16.60
C PRO A 22 18.38 -11.79 -15.07
N GLY A 23 18.38 -12.94 -14.39
CA GLY A 23 18.58 -13.01 -12.93
C GLY A 23 17.43 -12.38 -12.12
N ILE A 24 16.19 -12.52 -12.61
CA ILE A 24 14.97 -12.26 -11.84
C ILE A 24 14.51 -13.60 -11.25
N ASP A 25 14.61 -13.71 -9.92
CA ASP A 25 14.27 -14.92 -9.17
C ASP A 25 12.81 -14.92 -8.70
N TRP A 26 12.20 -13.73 -8.64
CA TRP A 26 10.81 -13.57 -8.23
C TRP A 26 10.20 -12.28 -8.76
N VAL A 27 8.88 -12.28 -8.88
CA VAL A 27 8.07 -11.12 -9.29
C VAL A 27 6.87 -10.95 -8.37
N GLU A 28 6.35 -9.74 -8.32
CA GLU A 28 5.12 -9.43 -7.61
C GLU A 28 4.00 -9.06 -8.60
N VAL A 29 2.77 -9.46 -8.31
CA VAL A 29 1.59 -9.16 -9.13
C VAL A 29 0.51 -8.52 -8.28
N VAL A 30 -0.16 -7.48 -8.79
CA VAL A 30 -1.36 -6.94 -8.13
C VAL A 30 -2.48 -7.98 -8.23
N ALA A 31 -2.93 -8.50 -7.09
CA ALA A 31 -3.86 -9.62 -7.01
C ALA A 31 -5.20 -9.32 -7.69
N GLU A 32 -5.69 -8.09 -7.55
CA GLU A 32 -6.94 -7.60 -8.13
C GLU A 32 -6.88 -7.46 -9.66
N ASN A 33 -5.69 -7.38 -10.25
CA ASN A 33 -5.50 -7.32 -11.70
C ASN A 33 -5.56 -8.71 -12.35
N LEU A 34 -5.54 -9.79 -11.56
CA LEU A 34 -5.66 -11.15 -12.06
C LEU A 34 -7.12 -11.60 -12.18
N CYS A 35 -7.44 -12.27 -13.28
CA CYS A 35 -8.78 -12.80 -13.54
C CYS A 35 -9.05 -14.09 -12.75
N PRO A 36 -10.27 -14.29 -12.18
CA PRO A 36 -10.65 -15.54 -11.50
C PRO A 36 -10.36 -16.78 -12.35
N GLY A 37 -9.62 -17.74 -11.79
CA GLY A 37 -9.23 -18.98 -12.48
C GLY A 37 -8.34 -18.84 -13.72
N HIS A 38 -7.72 -17.67 -13.98
CA HIS A 38 -6.89 -17.47 -15.17
C HIS A 38 -5.61 -16.68 -14.85
N LEU A 39 -4.47 -17.29 -15.13
CA LEU A 39 -3.16 -16.63 -15.12
C LEU A 39 -2.76 -16.22 -16.54
N PRO A 40 -2.24 -14.99 -16.73
CA PRO A 40 -1.57 -14.58 -17.96
C PRO A 40 -0.45 -15.55 -18.37
N ASP A 41 -0.30 -15.78 -19.68
CA ASP A 41 0.71 -16.70 -20.23
C ASP A 41 2.14 -16.38 -19.80
N SER A 42 2.45 -15.08 -19.61
CA SER A 42 3.75 -14.62 -19.12
C SER A 42 4.05 -15.12 -17.70
N LEU A 43 3.07 -15.08 -16.80
CA LEU A 43 3.21 -15.61 -15.44
C LEU A 43 3.36 -17.13 -15.45
N LEU A 44 2.67 -17.84 -16.34
CA LEU A 44 2.86 -19.28 -16.52
C LEU A 44 4.31 -19.60 -16.94
N ARG A 45 4.85 -18.90 -17.93
CA ARG A 45 6.24 -19.08 -18.38
C ARG A 45 7.27 -18.72 -17.31
N LEU A 46 7.03 -17.66 -16.53
CA LEU A 46 7.89 -17.31 -15.39
C LEU A 46 7.88 -18.43 -14.34
N ARG A 47 6.71 -18.96 -13.99
CA ARG A 47 6.59 -20.07 -13.03
C ARG A 47 7.23 -21.36 -13.55
N GLU A 48 7.08 -21.70 -14.83
CA GLU A 48 7.75 -22.85 -15.45
C GLU A 48 9.29 -22.76 -15.38
N ARG A 49 9.84 -21.54 -15.31
CA ARG A 49 11.27 -21.29 -15.09
C ARG A 49 11.71 -21.32 -13.63
N GLY A 50 10.78 -21.52 -12.69
CA GLY A 50 11.03 -21.49 -11.24
C GLY A 50 11.01 -20.09 -10.62
N VAL A 51 10.50 -19.07 -11.32
CA VAL A 51 10.34 -17.72 -10.76
C VAL A 51 9.19 -17.73 -9.75
N THR A 52 9.46 -17.28 -8.52
CA THR A 52 8.42 -17.14 -7.49
C THR A 52 7.49 -15.97 -7.84
N VAL A 53 6.18 -16.14 -7.69
CA VAL A 53 5.20 -15.07 -7.95
C VAL A 53 4.43 -14.77 -6.67
N VAL A 54 4.57 -13.54 -6.15
CA VAL A 54 3.89 -13.08 -4.93
C VAL A 54 2.69 -12.20 -5.31
N PRO A 55 1.45 -12.53 -4.89
CA PRO A 55 0.31 -11.65 -5.03
C PRO A 55 0.33 -10.57 -3.95
N HIS A 56 0.16 -9.33 -4.40
CA HIS A 56 0.06 -8.14 -3.58
C HIS A 56 -1.34 -7.53 -3.71
N GLY A 57 -2.06 -7.45 -2.60
CA GLY A 57 -3.39 -6.85 -2.52
C GLY A 57 -3.33 -5.33 -2.50
N VAL A 58 -4.41 -4.69 -2.95
CA VAL A 58 -4.56 -3.22 -2.87
C VAL A 58 -5.93 -2.77 -2.37
N SER A 59 -6.81 -3.72 -2.03
CA SER A 59 -8.24 -3.40 -1.80
C SER A 59 -8.87 -4.06 -0.58
N LEU A 60 -8.14 -4.89 0.18
CA LEU A 60 -8.69 -5.60 1.33
C LEU A 60 -9.12 -4.58 2.39
N GLY A 61 -8.27 -3.58 2.65
CA GLY A 61 -8.54 -2.50 3.60
C GLY A 61 -8.53 -3.00 5.04
N VAL A 62 -7.54 -3.83 5.38
CA VAL A 62 -7.42 -4.51 6.69
C VAL A 62 -7.31 -3.53 7.87
N GLY A 63 -6.93 -2.28 7.61
CA GLY A 63 -6.90 -1.20 8.60
C GLY A 63 -8.26 -0.59 8.96
N GLY A 64 -9.32 -0.92 8.22
CA GLY A 64 -10.65 -0.34 8.43
C GLY A 64 -11.38 -0.89 9.66
N ALA A 65 -12.35 -0.13 10.17
CA ALA A 65 -13.15 -0.54 11.32
C ALA A 65 -14.14 -1.70 11.02
N GLU A 66 -14.45 -1.99 9.75
CA GLU A 66 -15.19 -3.20 9.39
C GLU A 66 -14.24 -4.40 9.28
N LEU A 67 -14.74 -5.61 9.55
CA LEU A 67 -13.96 -6.83 9.31
C LEU A 67 -13.65 -6.96 7.81
N PRO A 68 -12.48 -7.53 7.44
CA PRO A 68 -12.17 -7.79 6.04
C PRO A 68 -13.26 -8.64 5.38
N ALA A 69 -13.73 -8.21 4.20
CA ALA A 69 -14.85 -8.84 3.54
C ALA A 69 -14.50 -10.28 3.10
N ALA A 70 -15.35 -11.24 3.46
CA ALA A 70 -15.10 -12.66 3.24
C ALA A 70 -14.92 -13.02 1.75
N ASP A 71 -15.62 -12.34 0.84
CA ASP A 71 -15.49 -12.54 -0.60
C ASP A 71 -14.14 -12.05 -1.14
N ARG A 72 -13.57 -10.97 -0.57
CA ARG A 72 -12.23 -10.51 -0.94
C ARG A 72 -11.13 -11.39 -0.39
N LEU A 73 -11.26 -11.86 0.86
CA LEU A 73 -10.34 -12.84 1.43
C LEU A 73 -10.33 -14.13 0.58
N ALA A 74 -11.51 -14.62 0.20
CA ALA A 74 -11.62 -15.78 -0.68
C ALA A 74 -10.97 -15.54 -2.05
N ALA A 75 -11.16 -14.37 -2.66
CA ALA A 75 -10.53 -14.02 -3.92
C ALA A 75 -9.00 -13.95 -3.81
N LEU A 76 -8.47 -13.36 -2.73
CA LEU A 76 -7.03 -13.26 -2.48
C LEU A 76 -6.40 -14.64 -2.20
N ALA A 77 -7.10 -15.48 -1.43
CA ALA A 77 -6.74 -16.88 -1.21
C ALA A 77 -6.69 -17.68 -2.53
N GLU A 78 -7.69 -17.50 -3.40
CA GLU A 78 -7.69 -18.11 -4.74
C GLU A 78 -6.44 -17.71 -5.53
N ARG A 79 -6.01 -16.43 -5.47
CA ARG A 79 -4.79 -15.97 -6.16
C ARG A 79 -3.54 -16.65 -5.65
N ALA A 80 -3.36 -16.71 -4.34
CA ALA A 80 -2.20 -17.36 -3.77
C ALA A 80 -2.11 -18.83 -4.16
N LEU A 81 -3.24 -19.56 -4.14
CA LEU A 81 -3.29 -20.95 -4.57
C LEU A 81 -2.99 -21.12 -6.06
N LEU A 82 -3.57 -20.27 -6.92
CA LEU A 82 -3.32 -20.33 -8.37
C LEU A 82 -1.85 -20.05 -8.72
N LEU A 83 -1.22 -19.13 -7.98
CA LEU A 83 0.18 -18.75 -8.17
C LEU A 83 1.16 -19.69 -7.49
N GLU A 84 0.69 -20.61 -6.63
CA GLU A 84 1.51 -21.39 -5.69
C GLU A 84 2.44 -20.48 -4.87
N SER A 85 1.92 -19.33 -4.45
CA SER A 85 2.71 -18.30 -3.79
C SER A 85 3.11 -18.72 -2.37
N PRO A 86 4.34 -18.40 -1.92
CA PRO A 86 4.76 -18.67 -0.54
C PRO A 86 4.15 -17.71 0.49
N LEU A 87 3.63 -16.55 0.07
CA LEU A 87 2.96 -15.58 0.93
C LEU A 87 1.99 -14.69 0.14
N ILE A 88 1.23 -13.88 0.85
CA ILE A 88 0.42 -12.78 0.32
C ILE A 88 0.85 -11.49 0.99
N THR A 89 0.84 -10.38 0.28
CA THR A 89 1.02 -9.05 0.87
C THR A 89 -0.21 -8.16 0.70
N GLU A 90 -0.38 -7.21 1.62
CA GLU A 90 -1.42 -6.18 1.58
C GLU A 90 -1.00 -4.97 2.43
N HIS A 91 -1.65 -3.84 2.25
CA HIS A 91 -1.34 -2.60 2.94
C HIS A 91 -2.01 -2.45 4.31
N ILE A 92 -1.31 -1.78 5.23
CA ILE A 92 -1.88 -1.25 6.47
C ILE A 92 -2.65 0.04 6.14
N ALA A 93 -3.82 -0.14 5.55
CA ALA A 93 -4.67 0.95 5.10
C ALA A 93 -6.14 0.64 5.32
N PHE A 94 -6.95 1.70 5.42
CA PHE A 94 -8.39 1.60 5.23
C PHE A 94 -8.75 2.17 3.86
N VAL A 95 -9.78 1.60 3.22
CA VAL A 95 -10.23 2.00 1.87
C VAL A 95 -11.71 2.39 1.89
N ARG A 96 -12.43 1.96 2.93
CA ARG A 96 -13.88 2.07 3.08
C ARG A 96 -14.20 2.41 4.52
N ALA A 97 -15.30 3.14 4.72
CA ALA A 97 -15.86 3.48 6.02
C ALA A 97 -17.36 3.70 5.88
N GLY A 98 -18.03 3.99 7.00
CA GLY A 98 -19.48 4.19 7.06
C GLY A 98 -20.22 2.93 7.52
N GLY A 99 -21.41 2.69 6.96
CA GLY A 99 -22.12 1.42 7.14
C GLY A 99 -22.80 1.25 8.51
N PRO A 100 -23.12 -0.01 8.88
CA PRO A 100 -23.89 -0.32 10.09
C PRO A 100 -23.26 0.19 11.38
N LEU A 101 -21.92 0.19 11.48
CA LEU A 101 -21.20 0.66 12.68
C LEU A 101 -21.46 2.14 12.96
N THR A 102 -21.66 2.96 11.93
CA THR A 102 -21.87 4.42 12.11
C THR A 102 -23.27 4.88 11.75
N ALA A 103 -24.17 3.95 11.40
CA ALA A 103 -25.51 4.24 10.88
C ALA A 103 -25.48 5.25 9.71
N SER A 104 -24.48 5.13 8.83
CA SER A 104 -24.26 6.03 7.69
C SER A 104 -24.15 5.26 6.36
N PRO A 105 -24.30 5.92 5.20
CA PRO A 105 -24.03 5.29 3.92
C PRO A 105 -22.60 4.77 3.83
N GLY A 106 -22.39 3.61 3.20
CA GLY A 106 -21.05 3.11 2.92
C GLY A 106 -20.31 4.01 1.92
N LEU A 107 -19.05 4.31 2.23
CA LEU A 107 -18.16 5.17 1.46
C LEU A 107 -16.92 4.38 1.00
N GLU A 108 -16.40 4.72 -0.17
CA GLU A 108 -15.19 4.11 -0.72
C GLU A 108 -14.28 5.19 -1.29
N ALA A 109 -13.02 5.20 -0.85
CA ALA A 109 -12.00 6.13 -1.32
C ALA A 109 -11.53 5.80 -2.74
N GLY A 110 -11.61 4.53 -3.13
CA GLY A 110 -10.98 4.00 -4.36
C GLY A 110 -9.46 3.89 -4.27
N HIS A 111 -8.87 4.26 -3.13
CA HIS A 111 -7.45 4.23 -2.88
C HIS A 111 -7.17 4.01 -1.39
N LEU A 112 -5.92 3.71 -1.06
CA LEU A 112 -5.44 3.50 0.29
C LEU A 112 -5.48 4.82 1.07
N LEU A 113 -5.92 4.76 2.32
CA LEU A 113 -5.86 5.86 3.26
C LEU A 113 -5.14 5.40 4.54
N PRO A 114 -4.35 6.29 5.18
CA PRO A 114 -3.56 5.93 6.35
C PRO A 114 -4.47 5.64 7.53
N VAL A 115 -4.13 4.62 8.31
CA VAL A 115 -4.80 4.35 9.59
C VAL A 115 -4.29 5.32 10.67
N PRO A 116 -5.12 5.67 11.68
CA PRO A 116 -4.61 6.38 12.85
C PRO A 116 -3.65 5.46 13.63
N ARG A 117 -2.46 5.95 13.99
CA ARG A 117 -1.51 5.21 14.83
C ARG A 117 -1.88 5.32 16.32
N THR A 118 -3.10 4.90 16.66
CA THR A 118 -3.63 4.84 18.04
C THR A 118 -3.70 3.41 18.54
N TRP A 119 -3.77 3.23 19.86
CA TRP A 119 -3.99 1.92 20.47
C TRP A 119 -5.34 1.30 20.07
N ASP A 120 -6.38 2.13 19.92
CA ASP A 120 -7.69 1.68 19.45
C ASP A 120 -7.62 1.12 18.03
N ALA A 121 -6.96 1.83 17.12
CA ALA A 121 -6.79 1.40 15.75
C ALA A 121 -5.92 0.14 15.65
N LEU A 122 -4.82 0.09 16.41
CA LEU A 122 -3.96 -1.08 16.50
C LEU A 122 -4.72 -2.31 16.99
N HIS A 123 -5.58 -2.17 18.01
CA HIS A 123 -6.36 -3.28 18.55
C HIS A 123 -7.37 -3.83 17.52
N VAL A 124 -8.03 -2.94 16.78
CA VAL A 124 -8.93 -3.33 15.68
C VAL A 124 -8.18 -3.98 14.53
N LEU A 125 -7.05 -3.38 14.13
CA LEU A 125 -6.16 -3.93 13.11
C LEU A 125 -5.68 -5.33 13.48
N CYS A 126 -5.27 -5.56 14.74
CA CYS A 126 -4.85 -6.88 15.20
C CYS A 126 -5.95 -7.93 15.08
N GLU A 127 -7.22 -7.58 15.35
CA GLU A 127 -8.36 -8.48 15.13
C GLU A 127 -8.55 -8.76 13.63
N ASN A 128 -8.54 -7.73 12.80
CA ASN A 128 -8.71 -7.87 11.35
C ASN A 128 -7.60 -8.71 10.71
N VAL A 129 -6.36 -8.55 11.18
CA VAL A 129 -5.19 -9.33 10.73
C VAL A 129 -5.34 -10.79 11.09
N ARG A 130 -5.79 -11.12 12.31
CA ARG A 130 -6.07 -12.52 12.69
C ARG A 130 -7.16 -13.13 11.82
N VAL A 131 -8.26 -12.40 11.56
CA VAL A 131 -9.32 -12.85 10.65
C VAL A 131 -8.78 -13.10 9.23
N ALA A 132 -7.88 -12.24 8.74
CA ALA A 132 -7.24 -12.43 7.45
C ALA A 132 -6.30 -13.65 7.46
N GLN A 133 -5.44 -13.79 8.46
CA GLN A 133 -4.53 -14.94 8.60
C GLN A 133 -5.28 -16.27 8.68
N ASP A 134 -6.42 -16.33 9.38
CA ASP A 134 -7.25 -17.53 9.48
C ASP A 134 -7.91 -17.90 8.15
N ALA A 135 -8.20 -16.92 7.29
CA ALA A 135 -8.86 -17.13 6.00
C ALA A 135 -7.88 -17.40 4.84
N LEU A 136 -6.63 -16.97 4.95
CA LEU A 136 -5.64 -17.07 3.89
C LEU A 136 -4.86 -18.39 3.98
N PRO A 137 -4.54 -19.04 2.84
CA PRO A 137 -3.89 -20.34 2.82
C PRO A 137 -2.38 -20.28 3.08
N VAL A 138 -1.80 -19.08 3.11
CA VAL A 138 -0.37 -18.81 3.22
C VAL A 138 -0.14 -17.59 4.12
N PRO A 139 1.07 -17.39 4.67
CA PRO A 139 1.38 -16.26 5.52
C PRO A 139 1.04 -14.91 4.87
N LEU A 140 0.56 -13.98 5.70
CA LEU A 140 0.30 -12.59 5.34
C LEU A 140 1.50 -11.71 5.74
N ALA A 141 1.94 -10.82 4.84
CA ALA A 141 2.80 -9.70 5.15
C ALA A 141 2.06 -8.37 4.94
N LEU A 142 2.33 -7.38 5.79
CA LEU A 142 1.66 -6.09 5.74
C LEU A 142 2.61 -4.93 5.45
N GLU A 143 2.15 -4.02 4.60
CA GLU A 143 2.93 -2.91 4.07
C GLU A 143 2.61 -1.56 4.72
N ASN A 144 3.66 -0.80 5.06
CA ASN A 144 3.54 0.61 5.45
C ASN A 144 3.26 1.48 4.22
N ILE A 145 2.39 2.48 4.35
CA ILE A 145 1.99 3.31 3.21
C ILE A 145 2.57 4.73 3.29
N ALA A 146 2.76 5.36 2.14
CA ALA A 146 2.90 6.81 2.06
C ALA A 146 1.61 7.52 2.50
N ALA A 147 1.74 8.52 3.37
CA ALA A 147 0.62 9.29 3.90
C ALA A 147 0.80 10.78 3.62
N LEU A 148 -0.16 11.37 2.88
CA LEU A 148 -0.21 12.83 2.70
C LEU A 148 -0.81 13.54 3.92
N ILE A 149 -1.66 12.84 4.67
CA ILE A 149 -2.43 13.36 5.81
C ILE A 149 -1.93 12.70 7.09
N SER A 150 -1.86 13.47 8.18
CA SER A 150 -1.59 12.96 9.52
C SER A 150 -2.86 12.93 10.34
N TRP A 151 -3.02 11.87 11.15
CA TRP A 151 -4.06 11.82 12.15
C TRP A 151 -3.67 12.72 13.33
N PRO A 152 -4.58 13.53 13.89
CA PRO A 152 -4.24 14.50 14.92
C PRO A 152 -3.83 13.86 16.25
N ASP A 153 -4.33 12.66 16.55
CA ASP A 153 -4.19 12.00 17.86
C ASP A 153 -3.30 10.75 17.78
N GLU A 154 -2.23 10.76 16.96
CA GLU A 154 -1.30 9.62 16.90
C GLU A 154 -0.58 9.41 18.24
N GLU A 155 -0.62 8.18 18.75
CA GLU A 155 -0.04 7.79 20.04
C GLU A 155 1.27 7.02 19.88
N LEU A 156 1.51 6.49 18.68
CA LEU A 156 2.64 5.62 18.34
C LEU A 156 3.37 6.18 17.11
N THR A 157 4.70 6.06 17.10
CA THR A 157 5.51 6.24 15.87
C THR A 157 5.21 5.13 14.86
N GLU A 158 5.66 5.27 13.61
CA GLU A 158 5.50 4.21 12.59
C GLU A 158 6.14 2.90 13.06
N GLY A 159 7.39 2.95 13.51
CA GLY A 159 8.12 1.77 13.94
C GLY A 159 7.48 1.11 15.17
N GLN A 160 7.04 1.88 16.17
CA GLN A 160 6.32 1.36 17.33
C GLN A 160 5.00 0.69 16.94
N PHE A 161 4.23 1.31 16.04
CA PHE A 161 2.95 0.74 15.56
C PHE A 161 3.17 -0.60 14.84
N LEU A 162 4.19 -0.69 14.00
CA LEU A 162 4.56 -1.92 13.29
C LEU A 162 5.11 -2.99 14.24
N ALA A 163 5.95 -2.61 15.20
CA ALA A 163 6.50 -3.52 16.21
C ALA A 163 5.39 -4.15 17.07
N GLU A 164 4.46 -3.34 17.57
CA GLU A 164 3.32 -3.83 18.35
C GLU A 164 2.38 -4.72 17.51
N LEU A 165 2.16 -4.38 16.24
CA LEU A 165 1.36 -5.21 15.34
C LEU A 165 1.96 -6.60 15.15
N VAL A 166 3.27 -6.67 14.89
CA VAL A 166 4.02 -7.92 14.75
C VAL A 166 3.98 -8.72 16.05
N GLU A 167 4.29 -8.10 17.19
CA GLU A 167 4.30 -8.79 18.49
C GLU A 167 2.93 -9.42 18.81
N ARG A 168 1.84 -8.74 18.47
CA ARG A 168 0.47 -9.19 18.80
C ARG A 168 -0.10 -10.21 17.83
N THR A 169 0.36 -10.27 16.58
CA THR A 169 -0.27 -11.06 15.51
C THR A 169 0.66 -12.07 14.84
N GLY A 170 1.98 -11.90 15.00
CA GLY A 170 2.98 -12.67 14.27
C GLY A 170 2.97 -12.42 12.76
N VAL A 171 2.28 -11.37 12.28
CA VAL A 171 2.24 -11.01 10.86
C VAL A 171 3.65 -10.65 10.37
N ARG A 172 3.92 -10.91 9.10
CA ARG A 172 5.18 -10.46 8.46
C ARG A 172 5.05 -9.01 8.02
N LEU A 173 6.18 -8.36 7.73
CA LEU A 173 6.20 -6.99 7.23
C LEU A 173 6.72 -6.93 5.80
N LEU A 174 6.02 -6.18 4.95
CA LEU A 174 6.55 -5.64 3.71
C LEU A 174 6.97 -4.19 4.02
N ILE A 175 8.26 -3.89 3.95
CA ILE A 175 8.72 -2.52 4.23
C ILE A 175 8.97 -1.81 2.92
N ASP A 176 8.21 -0.75 2.66
CA ASP A 176 8.47 0.13 1.53
C ASP A 176 9.32 1.33 1.98
N VAL A 177 10.56 1.36 1.51
CA VAL A 177 11.51 2.43 1.82
C VAL A 177 11.25 3.70 1.01
N ALA A 178 10.55 3.60 -0.14
CA ALA A 178 10.05 4.75 -0.85
C ALA A 178 8.93 5.42 -0.03
N ASN A 179 8.01 4.64 0.54
CA ASN A 179 6.99 5.17 1.45
C ASN A 179 7.60 5.85 2.70
N LEU A 180 8.66 5.29 3.29
CA LEU A 180 9.40 5.94 4.39
C LEU A 180 9.98 7.29 3.96
N HIS A 181 10.60 7.35 2.77
CA HIS A 181 11.12 8.60 2.24
C HIS A 181 9.99 9.61 1.94
N THR A 182 8.89 9.15 1.36
CA THR A 182 7.69 9.97 1.11
C THR A 182 7.16 10.56 2.42
N ASN A 183 7.07 9.75 3.48
CA ASN A 183 6.64 10.20 4.81
C ASN A 183 7.63 11.19 5.44
N HIS A 184 8.93 11.04 5.18
CA HIS A 184 9.92 12.03 5.58
C HIS A 184 9.69 13.40 4.95
N VAL A 185 9.57 13.45 3.62
CA VAL A 185 9.39 14.71 2.90
C VAL A 185 8.03 15.33 3.24
N ASN A 186 6.98 14.51 3.27
CA ASN A 186 5.63 15.01 3.44
C ASN A 186 5.26 15.30 4.89
N ARG A 187 5.78 14.56 5.88
CA ARG A 187 5.33 14.64 7.28
C ARG A 187 6.47 14.98 8.26
N GLY A 188 7.71 15.06 7.79
CA GLY A 188 8.89 15.32 8.63
C GLY A 188 9.31 14.12 9.49
N GLU A 189 8.82 12.92 9.18
CA GLU A 189 9.16 11.70 9.90
C GLU A 189 10.58 11.25 9.52
N ASP A 190 11.43 10.93 10.49
CA ASP A 190 12.79 10.47 10.19
C ASP A 190 12.80 8.97 9.85
N PRO A 191 13.19 8.56 8.62
CA PRO A 191 13.25 7.15 8.25
C PRO A 191 14.19 6.36 9.16
N ALA A 192 15.29 6.95 9.63
CA ALA A 192 16.24 6.25 10.50
C ALA A 192 15.58 5.85 11.83
N THR A 193 14.77 6.74 12.40
CA THR A 193 13.99 6.48 13.61
C THR A 193 13.00 5.33 13.40
N ALA A 194 12.24 5.34 12.30
CA ALA A 194 11.33 4.24 11.98
C ALA A 194 12.07 2.90 11.85
N LEU A 195 13.19 2.90 11.09
CA LEU A 195 14.02 1.71 10.88
C LEU A 195 14.65 1.16 12.18
N ASP A 196 15.00 2.02 13.14
CA ASP A 196 15.56 1.61 14.45
C ASP A 196 14.53 0.90 15.34
N GLU A 197 13.25 1.18 15.14
CA GLU A 197 12.15 0.62 15.92
C GLU A 197 11.52 -0.63 15.26
N LEU A 198 11.86 -0.95 14.01
CA LEU A 198 11.28 -2.07 13.28
C LEU A 198 11.72 -3.44 13.83
N PRO A 199 10.79 -4.42 13.90
CA PRO A 199 11.14 -5.83 14.14
C PRO A 199 11.72 -6.44 12.85
N VAL A 200 13.01 -6.20 12.58
CA VAL A 200 13.65 -6.53 11.31
C VAL A 200 13.60 -8.02 10.93
N GLU A 201 13.46 -8.91 11.91
CA GLU A 201 13.26 -10.35 11.73
C GLU A 201 11.88 -10.73 11.15
N ALA A 202 10.90 -9.82 11.27
CA ALA A 202 9.55 -9.98 10.73
C ALA A 202 9.44 -9.61 9.25
N ILE A 203 10.46 -8.94 8.69
CA ILE A 203 10.46 -8.51 7.29
C ILE A 203 10.37 -9.73 6.37
N ALA A 204 9.36 -9.73 5.50
CA ALA A 204 9.24 -10.66 4.38
C ALA A 204 10.10 -10.17 3.21
N TYR A 205 9.84 -8.96 2.71
CA TYR A 205 10.66 -8.32 1.69
C TYR A 205 10.47 -6.80 1.75
N VAL A 206 11.17 -6.11 0.84
CA VAL A 206 11.25 -4.65 0.81
C VAL A 206 10.79 -4.14 -0.55
N HIS A 207 9.99 -3.08 -0.58
CA HIS A 207 9.66 -2.33 -1.78
C HIS A 207 10.61 -1.14 -1.95
N VAL A 208 10.96 -0.90 -3.21
CA VAL A 208 11.72 0.27 -3.65
C VAL A 208 11.04 0.79 -4.90
N ALA A 209 10.56 2.04 -4.82
CA ALA A 209 9.96 2.74 -5.94
C ALA A 209 10.61 4.11 -6.13
N GLY A 210 10.30 4.75 -7.25
CA GLY A 210 10.66 6.15 -7.48
C GLY A 210 9.44 7.06 -7.46
N GLY A 211 9.69 8.32 -7.11
CA GLY A 211 8.69 9.37 -6.98
C GLY A 211 9.20 10.70 -7.49
N VAL A 212 8.33 11.70 -7.40
CA VAL A 212 8.65 13.06 -7.85
C VAL A 212 8.10 14.09 -6.87
N GLU A 213 8.88 15.13 -6.60
CA GLU A 213 8.40 16.29 -5.87
C GLU A 213 7.66 17.24 -6.81
N LYS A 214 6.44 17.61 -6.42
CA LYS A 214 5.64 18.61 -7.13
C LYS A 214 5.00 19.56 -6.14
N ASP A 215 5.17 20.86 -6.37
CA ASP A 215 4.58 21.92 -5.54
C ASP A 215 4.92 21.78 -4.03
N GLY A 216 6.12 21.27 -3.70
CA GLY A 216 6.58 21.05 -2.33
C GLY A 216 5.99 19.81 -1.65
N VAL A 217 5.37 18.91 -2.41
CA VAL A 217 4.81 17.63 -1.95
C VAL A 217 5.49 16.50 -2.72
N TRP A 218 6.00 15.51 -2.00
CA TRP A 218 6.49 14.29 -2.64
C TRP A 218 5.33 13.40 -3.04
N HIS A 219 5.29 13.03 -4.31
CA HIS A 219 4.32 12.11 -4.87
C HIS A 219 4.99 10.77 -5.11
N ASP A 220 4.52 9.75 -4.40
CA ASP A 220 4.90 8.37 -4.66
C ASP A 220 4.14 7.84 -5.87
N THR A 221 4.69 8.10 -7.03
CA THR A 221 4.02 7.81 -8.30
C THR A 221 4.27 6.39 -8.80
N HIS A 222 5.38 5.78 -8.35
CA HIS A 222 5.93 4.55 -8.90
C HIS A 222 6.12 4.59 -10.42
N ALA A 223 6.19 5.79 -10.99
CA ALA A 223 6.33 6.07 -12.42
C ALA A 223 7.69 6.70 -12.76
N HIS A 224 8.48 7.06 -11.74
CA HIS A 224 9.77 7.70 -11.91
C HIS A 224 10.92 6.78 -11.50
N PRO A 225 12.14 6.95 -12.04
CA PRO A 225 13.31 6.19 -11.62
C PRO A 225 13.56 6.25 -10.11
N VAL A 226 14.07 5.16 -9.53
CA VAL A 226 14.50 5.12 -8.12
C VAL A 226 15.54 6.20 -7.87
N THR A 227 15.32 7.00 -6.83
CA THR A 227 16.17 8.15 -6.51
C THR A 227 17.26 7.80 -5.49
N ALA A 228 18.32 8.60 -5.45
CA ALA A 228 19.39 8.41 -4.47
C ALA A 228 18.88 8.45 -3.01
N PRO A 229 18.00 9.37 -2.60
CA PRO A 229 17.44 9.37 -1.24
C PRO A 229 16.73 8.05 -0.86
N VAL A 230 15.99 7.43 -1.80
CA VAL A 230 15.34 6.14 -1.54
C VAL A 230 16.40 5.02 -1.39
N LEU A 231 17.43 5.02 -2.24
CA LEU A 231 18.55 4.08 -2.10
C LEU A 231 19.34 4.28 -0.79
N ASP A 232 19.41 5.51 -0.27
CA ASP A 232 20.03 5.80 1.02
C ASP A 232 19.21 5.20 2.18
N VAL A 233 17.88 5.27 2.13
CA VAL A 233 17.02 4.58 3.12
C VAL A 233 17.17 3.06 3.01
N LEU A 234 17.25 2.52 1.79
CA LEU A 234 17.55 1.09 1.58
C LEU A 234 18.91 0.68 2.18
N ALA A 235 19.95 1.52 2.00
CA ALA A 235 21.27 1.29 2.58
C ALA A 235 21.21 1.28 4.12
N GLN A 236 20.46 2.21 4.72
CA GLN A 236 20.24 2.25 6.17
C GLN A 236 19.51 1.00 6.68
N LEU A 237 18.49 0.50 5.97
CA LEU A 237 17.86 -0.77 6.32
C LEU A 237 18.86 -1.93 6.21
N ARG A 238 19.69 -1.93 5.15
CA ARG A 238 20.72 -2.95 4.92
C ARG A 238 21.79 -3.01 6.01
N ASP A 239 22.05 -1.89 6.68
CA ASP A 239 22.98 -1.85 7.83
C ASP A 239 22.44 -2.62 9.04
N ARG A 240 21.11 -2.62 9.21
CA ARG A 240 20.39 -3.28 10.30
C ARG A 240 20.11 -4.75 10.01
N VAL A 241 19.79 -5.11 8.77
CA VAL A 241 19.43 -6.48 8.37
C VAL A 241 19.85 -6.83 6.94
N ASP A 242 20.02 -8.12 6.64
CA ASP A 242 20.02 -8.61 5.26
C ASP A 242 18.58 -8.90 4.85
N PRO A 243 17.90 -7.99 4.11
CA PRO A 243 16.51 -8.20 3.77
C PRO A 243 16.35 -9.47 2.93
N PRO A 244 15.32 -10.31 3.18
CA PRO A 244 15.17 -11.56 2.42
C PRO A 244 14.95 -11.32 0.93
N GLY A 245 14.30 -10.22 0.57
CA GLY A 245 14.14 -9.78 -0.82
C GLY A 245 13.94 -8.27 -0.93
N VAL A 246 14.26 -7.72 -2.11
CA VAL A 246 13.99 -6.32 -2.46
C VAL A 246 13.39 -6.28 -3.86
N LEU A 247 12.21 -5.68 -3.99
CA LEU A 247 11.46 -5.56 -5.23
C LEU A 247 11.56 -4.12 -5.76
N LEU A 248 11.84 -3.98 -7.06
CA LEU A 248 11.59 -2.73 -7.77
C LEU A 248 10.11 -2.63 -8.13
N GLU A 249 9.43 -1.60 -7.67
CA GLU A 249 8.05 -1.31 -8.06
C GLU A 249 8.00 -0.22 -9.15
N ARG A 250 7.28 -0.55 -10.24
CA ARG A 250 7.01 0.32 -11.39
C ARG A 250 5.57 0.11 -11.82
N ASP A 251 4.71 1.10 -11.60
CA ASP A 251 3.26 0.99 -11.85
C ASP A 251 2.75 1.75 -13.08
N ASP A 252 3.52 2.73 -13.55
CA ASP A 252 3.16 3.57 -14.68
C ASP A 252 4.44 4.08 -15.35
N ASP A 253 4.30 4.80 -16.47
CA ASP A 253 5.38 5.37 -17.28
C ASP A 253 6.55 4.38 -17.51
N PHE A 254 6.19 3.20 -18.02
CA PHE A 254 7.09 2.06 -18.14
C PHE A 254 8.28 2.34 -19.08
N PRO A 255 9.52 2.41 -18.56
CA PRO A 255 10.68 2.69 -19.37
C PRO A 255 11.15 1.44 -20.13
N PRO A 256 12.07 1.59 -21.11
CA PRO A 256 12.70 0.44 -21.78
C PRO A 256 13.34 -0.54 -20.80
N ALA A 257 13.38 -1.83 -21.15
CA ALA A 257 13.90 -2.90 -20.30
C ALA A 257 15.34 -2.66 -19.80
N ALA A 258 16.17 -1.98 -20.59
CA ALA A 258 17.54 -1.62 -20.20
C ALA A 258 17.61 -0.65 -19.02
N GLU A 259 16.63 0.26 -18.91
CA GLU A 259 16.55 1.20 -17.78
C GLU A 259 16.11 0.47 -16.51
N LEU A 260 15.08 -0.40 -16.61
CA LEU A 260 14.67 -1.29 -15.51
C LEU A 260 15.83 -2.17 -15.01
N ALA A 261 16.62 -2.74 -15.94
CA ALA A 261 17.82 -3.50 -15.59
C ALA A 261 18.88 -2.64 -14.87
N GLY A 262 19.00 -1.37 -15.24
CA GLY A 262 19.85 -0.39 -14.58
C GLY A 262 19.40 -0.11 -13.13
N GLU A 263 18.11 0.10 -12.92
CA GLU A 263 17.52 0.30 -11.58
C GLU A 263 17.73 -0.94 -10.68
N LEU A 264 17.45 -2.14 -11.21
CA LEU A 264 17.74 -3.40 -10.51
C LEU A 264 19.23 -3.55 -10.16
N SER A 265 20.12 -3.11 -11.04
CA SER A 265 21.56 -3.12 -10.80
C SER A 265 21.95 -2.12 -9.70
N ALA A 266 21.32 -0.96 -9.64
CA ALA A 266 21.52 0.02 -8.56
C ALA A 266 21.09 -0.57 -7.20
N ILE A 267 19.92 -1.22 -7.13
CA ILE A 267 19.43 -1.92 -5.94
C ILE A 267 20.44 -2.99 -5.49
N ARG A 268 20.88 -3.87 -6.41
CA ARG A 268 21.88 -4.91 -6.10
C ARG A 268 23.19 -4.32 -5.57
N LYS A 269 23.65 -3.20 -6.15
CA LYS A 269 24.86 -2.49 -5.70
C LYS A 269 24.71 -1.94 -4.29
N THR A 270 23.57 -1.35 -3.96
CA THR A 270 23.26 -0.86 -2.62
C THR A 270 23.30 -2.00 -1.60
N LEU A 271 22.74 -3.16 -1.93
CA LEU A 271 22.73 -4.34 -1.06
C LEU A 271 24.11 -5.01 -0.89
N GLY A 272 24.95 -4.94 -1.93
CA GLY A 272 26.29 -5.55 -1.99
C GLY A 272 27.43 -4.71 -1.39
N ALA A 273 27.21 -3.42 -1.10
CA ALA A 273 28.25 -2.50 -0.62
C ALA A 273 28.97 -2.95 0.67
N ARG A 274 28.39 -3.88 1.45
CA ARG A 274 29.00 -4.45 2.67
C ARG A 274 30.17 -5.43 2.42
N GLU A 275 30.21 -6.11 1.27
CA GLU A 275 31.31 -7.05 0.95
C GLU A 275 32.65 -6.32 0.74
N ALA A 276 32.63 -5.06 0.31
CA ALA A 276 33.85 -4.31 -0.01
C ALA A 276 34.54 -3.69 1.22
N VAL A 277 33.79 -3.34 2.28
CA VAL A 277 34.34 -2.65 3.47
C VAL A 277 34.97 -3.64 4.45
N THR A 278 34.33 -4.78 4.68
CA THR A 278 34.84 -5.82 5.59
C THR A 278 36.11 -6.51 5.08
N VAL A 279 36.26 -6.68 3.76
CA VAL A 279 37.49 -7.25 3.16
C VAL A 279 38.65 -6.25 3.19
N ARG A 280 38.40 -4.94 3.06
CA ARG A 280 39.47 -3.93 3.11
C ARG A 280 39.99 -3.71 4.52
N GLU A 281 39.14 -3.70 5.55
CA GLU A 281 39.59 -3.61 6.95
C GLU A 281 40.29 -4.87 7.43
N ALA A 282 39.87 -6.06 6.98
CA ALA A 282 40.56 -7.32 7.31
C ALA A 282 41.94 -7.45 6.64
N VAL A 283 42.13 -6.86 5.46
CA VAL A 283 43.40 -6.88 4.72
C VAL A 283 44.39 -5.81 5.24
N THR A 284 43.92 -4.67 5.72
CA THR A 284 44.78 -3.65 6.36
C THR A 284 45.14 -4.04 7.80
N ALA A 285 44.25 -4.67 8.56
CA ALA A 285 44.55 -5.14 9.93
C ALA A 285 45.56 -6.30 9.95
N ARG A 286 45.59 -7.17 8.93
CA ARG A 286 46.58 -8.26 8.83
C ARG A 286 47.99 -7.81 8.41
N LYS A 287 48.17 -6.58 7.93
CA LYS A 287 49.49 -6.06 7.50
C LYS A 287 50.21 -5.19 8.54
N ALA A 288 49.59 -4.87 9.68
CA ALA A 288 50.16 -3.95 10.68
C ALA A 288 50.63 -4.62 12.00
N GLY A 289 50.61 -5.95 12.09
CA GLY A 289 50.90 -6.69 13.33
C GLY A 289 52.18 -7.53 13.30
N ALA A 290 53.35 -6.94 13.01
CA ALA A 290 54.64 -7.57 13.29
C ALA A 290 55.69 -6.49 13.61
N GLY A 291 56.01 -6.31 14.89
CA GLY A 291 57.07 -5.39 15.32
C GLY A 291 57.00 -5.07 16.81
N ALA A 292 57.69 -5.86 17.62
CA ALA A 292 57.85 -5.69 19.05
C ALA A 292 58.66 -4.43 19.42
N GLY A 293 58.43 -3.88 20.63
CA GLY A 293 59.34 -2.91 21.23
C GLY A 293 58.74 -2.16 22.43
N ALA A 294 58.94 -2.70 23.64
CA ALA A 294 58.55 -2.10 24.90
C ALA A 294 59.43 -0.87 25.26
N VAL A 295 58.83 0.22 25.76
CA VAL A 295 59.48 1.16 26.70
C VAL A 295 58.42 1.76 27.65
N ARG A 296 58.62 1.55 28.96
CA ARG A 296 57.98 2.31 30.04
C ARG A 296 58.63 3.68 30.18
N LYS A 297 57.85 4.75 30.34
CA LYS A 297 58.22 5.91 31.17
C LYS A 297 56.98 6.56 31.79
N SER A 298 57.02 6.66 33.12
CA SER A 298 56.17 7.46 34.00
C SER A 298 56.72 8.88 34.12
N VAL A 299 55.88 9.93 34.06
CA VAL A 299 56.06 11.20 34.78
C VAL A 299 54.68 11.81 35.10
N THR A 300 54.65 12.48 36.25
CA THR A 300 53.57 12.99 37.09
C THR A 300 53.01 14.38 36.71
N ALA A 301 51.72 14.55 37.03
CA ALA A 301 51.06 15.66 37.73
C ALA A 301 50.85 17.07 37.11
N ARG A 302 49.54 17.43 37.11
CA ARG A 302 48.86 18.71 37.43
C ARG A 302 48.99 19.90 36.48
N GLU A 303 47.85 20.36 35.95
CA GLU A 303 47.20 21.59 36.44
C GLU A 303 45.74 21.70 35.97
N SER A 304 44.96 22.39 36.79
CA SER A 304 43.51 22.54 36.80
C SER A 304 43.10 23.90 36.25
N VAL A 305 42.16 23.94 35.29
CA VAL A 305 41.31 25.12 35.02
C VAL A 305 39.92 24.64 34.57
N THR A 306 38.90 25.05 35.31
CA THR A 306 37.47 25.14 34.94
C THR A 306 36.94 26.46 35.52
N PRO A 307 35.75 27.00 35.16
CA PRO A 307 34.64 26.39 34.39
C PRO A 307 33.98 27.31 33.33
N GLY A 308 33.08 26.77 32.50
CA GLY A 308 32.01 27.58 31.91
C GLY A 308 31.36 27.01 30.65
N GLY A 309 30.32 26.19 30.80
CA GLY A 309 29.44 25.76 29.70
C GLY A 309 28.71 24.46 30.03
N ARG A 310 27.51 24.56 30.61
CA ARG A 310 26.63 23.43 30.86
C ARG A 310 26.07 22.94 29.52
N GLU A 311 26.58 21.83 29.02
CA GLU A 311 25.82 20.97 28.10
C GLU A 311 25.06 19.94 28.95
N THR A 312 23.74 20.01 28.88
CA THR A 312 22.82 19.04 29.47
C THR A 312 23.00 17.72 28.72
N PRO A 313 23.22 16.58 29.39
CA PRO A 313 23.27 15.29 28.70
C PRO A 313 21.91 15.01 28.07
N ALA A 314 21.91 14.70 26.77
CA ALA A 314 20.74 14.19 26.08
C ALA A 314 20.16 13.00 26.87
N GLN A 315 18.92 13.16 27.33
CA GLN A 315 18.17 12.08 27.94
C GLN A 315 18.02 10.95 26.92
N ARG A 316 18.43 9.73 27.31
CA ARG A 316 18.03 8.53 26.58
C ARG A 316 16.51 8.52 26.46
N PRO A 317 15.93 8.04 25.34
CA PRO A 317 14.50 7.83 25.25
C PRO A 317 14.06 6.95 26.43
N SER A 318 13.06 7.44 27.17
CA SER A 318 12.37 6.66 28.19
C SER A 318 11.78 5.40 27.56
N ALA A 319 11.83 4.29 28.30
CA ALA A 319 11.19 3.03 27.92
C ALA A 319 9.73 3.24 27.50
N PRO A 320 9.20 2.43 26.56
CA PRO A 320 7.82 2.59 26.09
C PRO A 320 6.85 2.57 27.28
N THR A 321 5.98 3.58 27.33
CA THR A 321 4.87 3.64 28.28
C THR A 321 4.06 2.35 28.14
N ALA A 322 3.83 1.65 29.27
CA ALA A 322 3.08 0.40 29.26
C ALA A 322 1.73 0.58 28.53
N ALA A 323 1.44 -0.33 27.60
CA ALA A 323 0.20 -0.29 26.81
C ALA A 323 -1.02 -0.15 27.74
N PRO A 324 -1.96 0.76 27.43
CA PRO A 324 -3.19 0.87 28.21
C PRO A 324 -3.94 -0.46 28.21
N ALA A 325 -4.62 -0.78 29.32
CA ALA A 325 -5.45 -1.97 29.40
C ALA A 325 -6.45 -1.97 28.22
N PRO A 326 -6.62 -3.11 27.51
CA PRO A 326 -7.40 -3.12 26.28
C PRO A 326 -8.82 -2.67 26.59
N ALA A 327 -9.24 -1.56 25.96
CA ALA A 327 -10.66 -1.23 25.88
C ALA A 327 -11.39 -2.41 25.23
N SER A 328 -12.70 -2.54 25.49
CA SER A 328 -13.51 -3.53 24.79
C SER A 328 -13.33 -3.36 23.28
N THR A 329 -12.95 -4.42 22.56
CA THR A 329 -12.70 -4.37 21.11
C THR A 329 -13.85 -3.72 20.34
N THR A 330 -15.08 -3.95 20.80
CA THR A 330 -16.29 -3.33 20.26
C THR A 330 -16.28 -1.80 20.38
N GLU A 331 -15.83 -1.25 21.51
CA GLU A 331 -15.79 0.19 21.73
C GLU A 331 -14.67 0.85 20.91
N SER A 332 -13.48 0.24 20.87
CA SER A 332 -12.38 0.69 20.00
C SER A 332 -12.80 0.67 18.53
N ARG A 333 -13.48 -0.40 18.09
CA ARG A 333 -14.03 -0.52 16.73
C ARG A 333 -15.07 0.54 16.43
N GLN A 334 -15.96 0.85 17.38
CA GLN A 334 -16.95 1.91 17.22
C GLN A 334 -16.30 3.30 17.09
N ARG A 335 -15.29 3.62 17.91
CA ARG A 335 -14.56 4.89 17.85
C ARG A 335 -13.78 5.02 16.54
N LEU A 336 -13.06 3.98 16.14
CA LEU A 336 -12.35 3.94 14.86
C LEU A 336 -13.32 4.14 13.69
N ALA A 337 -14.46 3.44 13.68
CA ALA A 337 -15.45 3.56 12.62
C ALA A 337 -15.95 4.99 12.45
N LEU A 338 -16.22 5.70 13.55
CA LEU A 338 -16.64 7.10 13.52
C LEU A 338 -15.54 8.00 12.97
N ALA A 339 -14.30 7.81 13.41
CA ALA A 339 -13.15 8.59 12.97
C ALA A 339 -12.85 8.42 11.47
N GLU A 340 -12.77 7.19 10.99
CA GLU A 340 -12.58 6.87 9.57
C GLU A 340 -13.73 7.38 8.70
N THR A 341 -14.97 7.25 9.17
CA THR A 341 -16.16 7.74 8.45
C THR A 341 -16.14 9.26 8.34
N ALA A 342 -15.77 9.98 9.41
CA ALA A 342 -15.68 11.43 9.40
C ALA A 342 -14.61 11.91 8.42
N LEU A 343 -13.42 11.31 8.47
CA LEU A 343 -12.33 11.64 7.54
C LEU A 343 -12.72 11.33 6.10
N LEU A 344 -13.23 10.13 5.82
CA LEU A 344 -13.59 9.73 4.46
C LEU A 344 -14.73 10.58 3.91
N SER A 345 -15.73 10.93 4.72
CA SER A 345 -16.80 11.84 4.34
C SER A 345 -16.26 13.21 3.91
N ALA A 346 -15.27 13.75 4.63
CA ALA A 346 -14.66 15.02 4.27
C ALA A 346 -13.88 14.94 2.95
N LEU A 347 -13.22 13.80 2.70
CA LEU A 347 -12.43 13.58 1.49
C LEU A 347 -13.29 13.36 0.23
N VAL A 348 -14.41 12.62 0.34
CA VAL A 348 -15.15 12.14 -0.85
C VAL A 348 -16.63 12.56 -0.92
N ALA A 349 -17.19 13.13 0.15
CA ALA A 349 -18.60 13.53 0.21
C ALA A 349 -18.81 15.02 0.48
N GLY A 350 -17.73 15.80 0.63
CA GLY A 350 -17.78 17.25 0.80
C GLY A 350 -18.30 17.71 2.17
N THR A 351 -18.20 16.86 3.20
CA THR A 351 -18.47 17.28 4.58
C THR A 351 -17.32 18.16 5.10
N PRO A 352 -17.53 18.98 6.15
CA PRO A 352 -16.45 19.73 6.78
C PRO A 352 -15.31 18.82 7.24
N SER A 353 -14.09 19.34 7.24
CA SER A 353 -12.92 18.66 7.81
C SER A 353 -13.15 18.35 9.29
N PRO A 354 -12.84 17.12 9.75
CA PRO A 354 -12.84 16.82 11.18
C PRO A 354 -11.82 17.69 11.93
N GLU A 355 -12.04 17.88 13.23
CA GLU A 355 -11.14 18.64 14.10
C GLU A 355 -9.72 18.05 14.09
N GLY A 356 -8.72 18.93 14.24
CA GLY A 356 -7.30 18.54 14.30
C GLY A 356 -6.62 18.29 12.95
N PHE A 357 -7.35 18.05 11.86
CA PHE A 357 -6.75 17.82 10.55
C PHE A 357 -6.30 19.11 9.84
N ASP A 358 -5.18 19.03 9.11
CA ASP A 358 -4.75 20.06 8.17
C ASP A 358 -5.69 20.11 6.96
N THR A 359 -6.55 21.14 6.95
CA THR A 359 -7.53 21.38 5.88
C THR A 359 -6.92 21.53 4.49
N ARG A 360 -5.68 22.06 4.37
CA ARG A 360 -5.00 22.19 3.08
C ARG A 360 -4.59 20.82 2.56
N ARG A 361 -4.02 19.96 3.41
CA ARG A 361 -3.66 18.58 3.05
C ARG A 361 -4.88 17.74 2.70
N LEU A 362 -5.98 17.88 3.45
CA LEU A 362 -7.24 17.23 3.11
C LEU A 362 -7.76 17.67 1.72
N SER A 363 -7.63 18.95 1.39
CA SER A 363 -8.02 19.46 0.06
C SER A 363 -7.12 18.90 -1.06
N VAL A 364 -5.82 18.74 -0.83
CA VAL A 364 -4.91 18.09 -1.79
C VAL A 364 -5.29 16.61 -1.95
N GLN A 365 -5.47 15.87 -0.85
CA GLN A 365 -5.87 14.46 -0.87
C GLN A 365 -7.20 14.25 -1.59
N SER A 366 -8.22 15.07 -1.28
CA SER A 366 -9.54 14.99 -1.94
C SER A 366 -9.45 15.19 -3.46
N ARG A 367 -8.64 16.16 -3.91
CA ARG A 367 -8.39 16.38 -5.35
C ARG A 367 -7.65 15.20 -6.00
N ALA A 368 -6.64 14.66 -5.32
CA ALA A 368 -5.89 13.50 -5.80
C ALA A 368 -6.79 12.26 -5.94
N LEU A 369 -7.63 11.98 -4.95
CA LEU A 369 -8.61 10.89 -5.01
C LEU A 369 -9.59 11.07 -6.17
N ALA A 370 -10.15 12.28 -6.36
CA ALA A 370 -11.08 12.56 -7.46
C ALA A 370 -10.41 12.41 -8.84
N ALA A 371 -9.15 12.85 -8.98
CA ALA A 371 -8.38 12.69 -10.21
C ALA A 371 -8.12 11.20 -10.51
N LYS A 372 -7.61 10.44 -9.53
CA LYS A 372 -7.38 9.00 -9.65
C LYS A 372 -8.65 8.26 -10.03
N ARG A 373 -9.78 8.63 -9.43
CA ARG A 373 -11.09 8.04 -9.73
C ARG A 373 -11.52 8.30 -11.18
N ALA A 374 -11.24 9.49 -11.72
CA ALA A 374 -11.45 9.79 -13.14
C ALA A 374 -10.56 8.93 -14.04
N ASP A 375 -9.28 8.79 -13.68
CA ASP A 375 -8.32 8.01 -14.48
C ASP A 375 -8.71 6.53 -14.52
N VAL A 376 -9.06 5.93 -13.37
CA VAL A 376 -9.51 4.53 -13.32
C VAL A 376 -10.85 4.34 -14.04
N VAL A 377 -11.81 5.26 -13.91
CA VAL A 377 -13.08 5.19 -14.66
C VAL A 377 -12.82 5.25 -16.17
N SER A 378 -11.85 6.04 -16.62
CA SER A 378 -11.47 6.10 -18.03
C SER A 378 -10.94 4.77 -18.56
N GLN A 379 -10.29 3.96 -17.72
CA GLN A 379 -9.77 2.64 -18.08
C GLN A 379 -10.88 1.57 -18.07
N VAL A 380 -11.76 1.57 -17.05
CA VAL A 380 -12.84 0.55 -16.96
C VAL A 380 -14.04 0.82 -17.87
N ALA A 381 -14.18 2.07 -18.34
CA ALA A 381 -15.24 2.54 -19.23
C ALA A 381 -14.67 3.53 -20.28
N PRO A 382 -13.79 3.06 -21.18
CA PRO A 382 -13.07 3.91 -22.14
C PRO A 382 -13.99 4.61 -23.14
N GLU A 383 -15.23 4.13 -23.30
CA GLU A 383 -16.23 4.79 -24.14
C GLU A 383 -16.69 6.13 -23.56
N LEU A 384 -16.59 6.35 -22.23
CA LEU A 384 -17.00 7.60 -21.60
C LEU A 384 -16.10 8.78 -22.04
N PRO A 385 -14.77 8.72 -21.92
CA PRO A 385 -13.88 9.71 -22.54
C PRO A 385 -14.11 9.87 -24.04
N ALA A 386 -14.33 8.78 -24.79
CA ALA A 386 -14.55 8.84 -26.23
C ALA A 386 -15.85 9.59 -26.61
N LEU A 387 -16.90 9.46 -25.79
CA LEU A 387 -18.19 10.12 -26.00
C LEU A 387 -18.19 11.60 -25.58
N LEU A 388 -17.46 11.93 -24.52
CA LEU A 388 -17.47 13.25 -23.89
C LEU A 388 -16.29 14.14 -24.32
N GLY A 389 -15.24 13.55 -24.89
CA GLY A 389 -14.04 14.27 -25.32
C GLY A 389 -13.42 15.07 -24.18
N ALA A 390 -13.08 16.33 -24.47
CA ALA A 390 -12.48 17.25 -23.48
C ALA A 390 -13.40 17.55 -22.28
N GLU A 391 -14.71 17.32 -22.38
CA GLU A 391 -15.66 17.54 -21.28
C GLU A 391 -15.60 16.44 -20.21
N TYR A 392 -15.02 15.27 -20.52
CA TYR A 392 -14.98 14.13 -19.61
C TYR A 392 -14.38 14.48 -18.24
N ARG A 393 -13.12 14.96 -18.24
CA ARG A 393 -12.37 15.17 -16.99
C ARG A 393 -13.01 16.25 -16.11
N PRO A 394 -13.35 17.46 -16.62
CA PRO A 394 -14.02 18.47 -15.81
C PRO A 394 -15.39 17.99 -15.26
N ALA A 395 -16.18 17.29 -16.08
CA ALA A 395 -17.49 16.79 -15.67
C ALA A 395 -17.37 15.70 -14.60
N PHE A 396 -16.41 14.78 -14.74
CA PHE A 396 -16.18 13.73 -13.75
C PHE A 396 -15.68 14.30 -12.42
N LEU A 397 -14.75 15.27 -12.45
CA LEU A 397 -14.28 15.93 -11.24
C LEU A 397 -15.41 16.69 -10.53
N ALA A 398 -16.35 17.30 -11.27
CA ALA A 398 -17.53 17.91 -10.70
C ALA A 398 -18.49 16.88 -10.06
N TYR A 399 -18.67 15.72 -10.71
CA TYR A 399 -19.42 14.59 -10.17
C TYR A 399 -18.81 14.08 -8.86
N ALA A 400 -17.50 13.81 -8.85
CA ALA A 400 -16.82 13.17 -7.73
C ALA A 400 -16.81 14.00 -6.43
N LYS A 401 -16.95 15.33 -6.50
CA LYS A 401 -16.90 16.25 -5.35
C LYS A 401 -17.92 15.97 -4.24
N SER A 402 -19.10 15.46 -4.58
CA SER A 402 -20.20 15.24 -3.62
C SER A 402 -20.90 13.90 -3.82
N ARG A 403 -20.31 13.03 -4.65
CA ARG A 403 -20.84 11.70 -4.98
C ARG A 403 -19.75 10.69 -4.63
N PRO A 404 -19.71 10.21 -3.38
CA PRO A 404 -18.76 9.18 -3.01
C PRO A 404 -19.02 7.91 -3.84
N MET A 405 -17.94 7.21 -4.19
CA MET A 405 -18.06 5.93 -4.87
C MET A 405 -18.70 4.91 -3.92
N SER A 406 -19.61 4.09 -4.43
CA SER A 406 -20.13 2.94 -3.70
C SER A 406 -20.22 1.73 -4.63
N GLY A 407 -19.50 0.66 -4.30
CA GLY A 407 -19.54 -0.60 -5.07
C GLY A 407 -18.66 -0.60 -6.32
N GLY A 408 -17.51 0.07 -6.25
CA GLY A 408 -16.45 0.01 -7.25
C GLY A 408 -16.67 0.82 -8.54
N TYR A 409 -15.60 0.90 -9.34
CA TYR A 409 -15.46 1.81 -10.48
C TYR A 409 -16.47 1.62 -11.61
N ARG A 410 -16.90 0.38 -11.89
CA ARG A 410 -17.91 0.13 -12.94
C ARG A 410 -19.27 0.71 -12.54
N ARG A 411 -19.64 0.64 -11.26
CA ARG A 411 -20.87 1.24 -10.75
C ARG A 411 -20.76 2.76 -10.70
N ASP A 412 -19.59 3.28 -10.36
CA ASP A 412 -19.29 4.72 -10.39
C ASP A 412 -19.42 5.30 -11.81
N ALA A 413 -18.89 4.60 -12.82
CA ALA A 413 -19.04 4.96 -14.24
C ALA A 413 -20.52 5.05 -14.67
N LEU A 414 -21.35 4.10 -14.23
CA LEU A 414 -22.79 4.12 -14.47
C LEU A 414 -23.49 5.28 -13.76
N GLY A 415 -23.10 5.56 -12.51
CA GLY A 415 -23.65 6.68 -11.74
C GLY A 415 -23.30 8.04 -12.33
N PHE A 416 -22.07 8.20 -12.83
CA PHE A 416 -21.63 9.38 -13.56
C PHE A 416 -22.44 9.59 -14.84
N ALA A 417 -22.54 8.56 -15.68
CA ALA A 417 -23.33 8.63 -16.91
C ALA A 417 -24.81 8.94 -16.65
N GLU A 418 -25.40 8.34 -15.60
CA GLU A 418 -26.78 8.64 -15.20
C GLU A 418 -26.96 10.12 -14.83
N GLN A 419 -26.02 10.68 -14.05
CA GLN A 419 -26.10 12.08 -13.65
C GLN A 419 -26.03 13.01 -14.86
N LEU A 420 -25.11 12.77 -15.79
CA LEU A 420 -25.01 13.56 -17.02
C LEU A 420 -26.32 13.54 -17.80
N LEU A 421 -26.90 12.35 -18.00
CA LEU A 421 -28.17 12.20 -18.70
C LEU A 421 -29.32 12.95 -18.00
N ARG A 422 -29.38 12.89 -16.66
CA ARG A 422 -30.36 13.65 -15.87
C ARG A 422 -30.17 15.17 -16.00
N ALA A 423 -28.93 15.63 -16.14
CA ALA A 423 -28.58 17.03 -16.34
C ALA A 423 -28.73 17.49 -17.80
N GLY A 424 -29.16 16.62 -18.72
CA GLY A 424 -29.26 16.93 -20.15
C GLY A 424 -27.90 17.04 -20.86
N GLN A 425 -26.83 16.51 -20.26
CA GLN A 425 -25.48 16.50 -20.80
C GLN A 425 -25.14 15.18 -21.51
N PRO A 426 -24.18 15.17 -22.46
CA PRO A 426 -23.56 16.36 -23.07
C PRO A 426 -24.57 17.18 -23.90
N ALA A 427 -24.25 18.43 -24.22
CA ALA A 427 -25.13 19.32 -24.96
C ALA A 427 -25.46 18.79 -26.37
N ASP A 428 -24.48 18.16 -27.03
CA ASP A 428 -24.66 17.47 -28.30
C ASP A 428 -25.69 16.33 -28.19
N ALA A 429 -26.77 16.45 -28.95
CA ALA A 429 -27.85 15.48 -28.94
C ALA A 429 -27.42 14.09 -29.46
N ALA A 430 -26.44 14.00 -30.37
CA ALA A 430 -25.95 12.73 -30.86
C ALA A 430 -25.11 11.99 -29.81
N ALA A 431 -24.14 12.69 -29.18
CA ALA A 431 -23.39 12.17 -28.05
C ALA A 431 -24.30 11.77 -26.88
N ARG A 432 -25.31 12.59 -26.53
CA ARG A 432 -26.27 12.28 -25.48
C ARG A 432 -27.09 11.01 -25.77
N ARG A 433 -27.51 10.80 -27.03
CA ARG A 433 -28.18 9.53 -27.43
C ARG A 433 -27.24 8.33 -27.30
N ARG A 434 -25.98 8.45 -27.72
CA ARG A 434 -24.98 7.37 -27.59
C ARG A 434 -24.69 7.04 -26.12
N LEU A 435 -24.56 8.06 -25.26
CA LEU A 435 -24.39 7.87 -23.81
C LEU A 435 -25.60 7.17 -23.18
N ALA A 436 -26.82 7.54 -23.59
CA ALA A 436 -28.04 6.89 -23.12
C ALA A 436 -28.08 5.40 -23.49
N LEU A 437 -27.69 5.05 -24.72
CA LEU A 437 -27.57 3.65 -25.15
C LEU A 437 -26.51 2.89 -24.35
N TRP A 438 -25.30 3.47 -24.22
CA TRP A 438 -24.21 2.89 -23.43
C TRP A 438 -24.65 2.58 -22.00
N TRP A 439 -25.37 3.52 -21.37
CA TRP A 439 -25.88 3.36 -20.01
C TRP A 439 -26.95 2.28 -19.94
N GLN A 440 -27.95 2.27 -20.84
CA GLN A 440 -29.03 1.27 -20.87
C GLN A 440 -28.51 -0.16 -21.06
N GLU A 441 -27.51 -0.35 -21.93
CA GLU A 441 -26.90 -1.66 -22.17
C GLU A 441 -26.24 -2.25 -20.92
N ARG A 442 -25.68 -1.39 -20.05
CA ARG A 442 -24.85 -1.78 -18.90
C ARG A 442 -25.59 -1.68 -17.57
N SER A 443 -26.64 -0.88 -17.48
CA SER A 443 -27.49 -0.73 -16.28
C SER A 443 -28.57 -1.81 -16.19
N ALA A 444 -28.88 -2.49 -17.30
CA ALA A 444 -29.86 -3.57 -17.31
C ALA A 444 -29.43 -4.73 -16.39
N PRO A 445 -30.32 -5.26 -15.54
CA PRO A 445 -30.00 -6.43 -14.73
C PRO A 445 -29.60 -7.59 -15.65
N ARG A 446 -28.46 -8.21 -15.35
CA ARG A 446 -27.98 -9.43 -16.04
C ARG A 446 -29.15 -10.41 -16.13
N ARG A 447 -29.68 -10.61 -17.35
CA ARG A 447 -30.78 -11.57 -17.55
C ARG A 447 -30.30 -12.92 -17.03
N PRO A 448 -31.03 -13.60 -16.14
CA PRO A 448 -30.61 -14.90 -15.64
C PRO A 448 -30.37 -15.83 -16.84
N THR A 449 -29.22 -16.49 -16.82
CA THR A 449 -28.86 -17.50 -17.82
C THR A 449 -30.02 -18.51 -17.94
N ARG A 450 -30.18 -19.14 -19.11
CA ARG A 450 -31.23 -20.17 -19.27
C ARG A 450 -31.13 -21.23 -18.16
N ALA A 451 -29.91 -21.61 -17.77
CA ALA A 451 -29.63 -22.49 -16.65
C ALA A 451 -30.17 -21.97 -15.29
N ALA A 452 -29.96 -20.69 -14.95
CA ALA A 452 -30.51 -20.09 -13.73
C ALA A 452 -32.04 -20.01 -13.73
N ARG A 453 -32.66 -19.83 -14.91
CA ARG A 453 -34.12 -19.92 -15.10
C ARG A 453 -34.64 -21.34 -14.89
N PHE A 454 -33.95 -22.35 -15.44
CA PHE A 454 -34.29 -23.76 -15.22
C PHE A 454 -34.12 -24.17 -13.75
N ALA A 455 -33.06 -23.74 -13.08
CA ALA A 455 -32.84 -24.00 -11.66
C ALA A 455 -33.92 -23.35 -10.77
N ARG A 456 -34.35 -22.13 -11.08
CA ARG A 456 -35.48 -21.49 -10.38
C ARG A 456 -36.79 -22.22 -10.63
N ALA A 457 -37.07 -22.62 -11.87
CA ALA A 457 -38.27 -23.37 -12.24
C ALA A 457 -38.31 -24.77 -11.59
N ALA A 458 -37.16 -25.44 -11.49
CA ALA A 458 -37.04 -26.71 -10.79
C ALA A 458 -37.28 -26.55 -9.28
N ARG A 459 -36.70 -25.52 -8.64
CA ARG A 459 -36.95 -25.20 -7.23
C ARG A 459 -38.41 -24.84 -6.94
N THR A 460 -39.09 -24.11 -7.82
CA THR A 460 -40.51 -23.78 -7.64
C THR A 460 -41.45 -24.97 -7.88
N ARG A 461 -41.07 -25.91 -8.75
CA ARG A 461 -41.80 -27.18 -8.92
C ARG A 461 -41.61 -28.11 -7.73
N LEU A 462 -40.40 -28.22 -7.19
CA LEU A 462 -40.11 -29.01 -5.99
C LEU A 462 -40.81 -28.46 -4.74
N SER A 463 -40.90 -27.14 -4.57
CA SER A 463 -41.63 -26.53 -3.45
C SER A 463 -43.16 -26.64 -3.55
N ARG A 464 -43.69 -26.94 -4.74
CA ARG A 464 -45.13 -27.23 -4.95
C ARG A 464 -45.46 -28.73 -4.83
N ALA A 465 -44.46 -29.60 -4.88
CA ALA A 465 -44.62 -31.04 -4.68
C ALA A 465 -44.59 -31.46 -3.19
N TYR A 466 -44.28 -30.52 -2.28
CA TYR A 466 -44.21 -30.72 -0.82
C TYR A 466 -45.24 -29.86 -0.04
N ARG A 467 -46.36 -29.48 -0.68
CA ARG A 467 -47.52 -28.89 0.02
C ARG A 467 -48.75 -29.73 -0.20
#